data_AF-A0A9X9M2U5-F1
#
_entry.id   AF-A0A9X9M2U5-F1
#
_cell.length_a   1.000
_cell.length_b   1.000
_cell.length_c   1.000
_cell.angle_alpha   90.00
_cell.angle_beta   90.00
_cell.angle_gamma   90.00
#
_symmetry.space_group_name_H-M   'P 1'
#
loop_
_entity.id
_entity.type
_entity.pdbx_description
1 polymer ?
#
loop_
_entity_poly.entity_id
_entity_poly.type
_entity_poly.pdbx_seq_one_letter_code
_entity_poly.pdbx_strand_id
1 'polypeptide(L)'
;RKEAQLDEEGQFLVRIIYDDSKTYDLVAAASKVLNLNAGEILQMFGKMFFVFCQESGYDTILRVLGSNVREFLQNLDALHDHLATIYPGMRAPSFRCTDAEKGKGLILHYYSEREGLQDIVIGIIKTVAQQIHGTEIDMKVIQQRNEECDHTQFLIEEKESKEEDFYEDLDRFEENGTQESRISPYTFCKAFPFHIIFDRDLVVTQCGNAIYRVLPQLQPGNCSLLSVFSLVRPHIDISFHGILSHINTVFVLRSKEGLLDVEKLECEDELTGTEISCLRLKGQMIYLPEADSILFLCSPSVMNLDDLTRRGLYLSDIPLHDATRDLVLLGEQFREEYKLTQELEILTDRLQLTLRALEDEKKKTDT
;
A
#
# COMPACT_ATOMS: atom_id res chain seq x y z
N ARG A 1 10.49 12.54 -31.28
CA ARG A 1 9.29 13.37 -31.53
C ARG A 1 8.87 13.34 -32.99
N LYS A 2 9.61 13.97 -33.93
CA LYS A 2 9.30 13.89 -35.37
C LYS A 2 9.11 12.46 -35.89
N GLU A 3 10.06 11.58 -35.55
CA GLU A 3 10.00 10.16 -35.94
C GLU A 3 8.81 9.41 -35.29
N ALA A 4 8.46 9.77 -34.06
CA ALA A 4 7.38 9.14 -33.30
C ALA A 4 6.00 9.77 -33.57
N GLN A 5 5.91 10.68 -34.56
CA GLN A 5 4.67 11.40 -34.93
C GLN A 5 3.93 12.02 -33.73
N LEU A 6 4.69 12.49 -32.74
CA LEU A 6 4.12 13.24 -31.63
C LEU A 6 3.92 14.68 -32.08
N ASP A 7 2.77 14.91 -32.72
CA ASP A 7 2.28 16.22 -33.13
C ASP A 7 1.74 16.95 -31.90
N GLU A 8 2.64 17.58 -31.15
CA GLU A 8 2.33 18.73 -30.29
C GLU A 8 3.65 19.37 -29.85
N GLU A 9 3.76 20.69 -29.97
CA GLU A 9 4.82 21.54 -29.39
C GLU A 9 4.77 21.57 -27.85
N GLY A 10 4.16 20.58 -27.21
CA GLY A 10 3.94 20.49 -25.77
C GLY A 10 5.10 19.86 -24.99
N GLN A 11 5.30 20.37 -23.79
CA GLN A 11 6.11 19.72 -22.74
C GLN A 11 5.29 18.57 -22.15
N PHE A 12 5.91 17.42 -21.84
CA PHE A 12 5.21 16.36 -21.10
C PHE A 12 4.90 16.86 -19.70
N LEU A 13 3.62 17.01 -19.38
CA LEU A 13 3.16 17.47 -18.07
C LEU A 13 3.02 16.27 -17.13
N VAL A 14 3.69 16.32 -15.99
CA VAL A 14 3.76 15.22 -15.00
C VAL A 14 2.42 14.83 -14.38
N ARG A 15 1.36 15.63 -14.55
CA ARG A 15 0.01 15.38 -14.03
C ARG A 15 -0.97 14.88 -15.09
N ILE A 16 -0.54 14.77 -16.35
CA ILE A 16 -1.38 14.25 -17.43
C ILE A 16 -0.96 12.81 -17.72
N ILE A 17 -1.92 11.90 -17.66
CA ILE A 17 -1.73 10.52 -18.08
C ILE A 17 -1.92 10.47 -19.60
N TYR A 18 -0.95 9.88 -20.28
CA TYR A 18 -0.97 9.68 -21.72
C TYR A 18 -1.11 8.20 -22.05
N ASP A 19 -1.60 7.90 -23.25
CA ASP A 19 -1.72 6.52 -23.73
C ASP A 19 -0.36 5.82 -23.80
N ASP A 20 -0.35 4.53 -23.43
CA ASP A 20 0.86 3.71 -23.42
C ASP A 20 1.49 3.59 -24.82
N SER A 21 0.69 3.70 -25.89
CA SER A 21 1.17 3.76 -27.29
C SER A 21 2.24 4.83 -27.49
N LYS A 22 2.09 6.01 -26.88
CA LYS A 22 3.08 7.08 -27.00
C LYS A 22 4.42 6.67 -26.41
N THR A 23 4.42 5.91 -25.31
CA THR A 23 5.66 5.39 -24.71
C THR A 23 6.31 4.35 -25.61
N TYR A 24 5.53 3.40 -26.14
CA TYR A 24 6.05 2.38 -27.07
C TYR A 24 6.63 3.01 -28.34
N ASP A 25 5.91 3.96 -28.94
CA ASP A 25 6.34 4.67 -30.15
C ASP A 25 7.60 5.51 -29.91
N LEU A 26 7.72 6.13 -28.74
CA LEU A 26 8.93 6.86 -28.34
C LEU A 26 10.15 5.95 -28.20
N VAL A 27 9.98 4.79 -27.55
CA VAL A 27 11.07 3.82 -27.38
C VAL A 27 11.48 3.23 -28.73
N ALA A 28 10.51 2.86 -29.58
CA ALA A 28 10.76 2.35 -30.92
C ALA A 28 11.47 3.40 -31.81
N ALA A 29 11.00 4.65 -31.80
CA ALA A 29 11.63 5.74 -32.52
C ALA A 29 13.04 6.05 -31.99
N ALA A 30 13.25 6.02 -30.66
CA ALA A 30 14.57 6.21 -30.06
C ALA A 30 15.55 5.09 -30.49
N SER A 31 15.10 3.83 -30.48
CA SER A 31 15.88 2.69 -30.96
C SER A 31 16.32 2.87 -32.42
N LYS A 32 15.41 3.31 -33.28
CA LYS A 32 15.70 3.57 -34.70
C LYS A 32 16.64 4.76 -34.92
N VAL A 33 16.44 5.86 -34.20
CA VAL A 33 17.22 7.10 -34.38
C VAL A 33 18.62 6.96 -33.78
N LEU A 34 18.76 6.33 -32.62
CA LEU A 34 20.03 6.16 -31.92
C LEU A 34 20.80 4.91 -32.38
N ASN A 35 20.15 4.03 -33.13
CA ASN A 35 20.71 2.74 -33.58
C ASN A 35 21.18 1.88 -32.39
N LEU A 36 20.36 1.83 -31.34
CA LEU A 36 20.57 1.05 -30.11
C LEU A 36 19.40 0.10 -29.90
N ASN A 37 19.65 -1.02 -29.21
CA ASN A 37 18.59 -1.97 -28.90
C ASN A 37 17.58 -1.38 -27.90
N ALA A 38 16.29 -1.67 -28.08
CA ALA A 38 15.23 -1.16 -27.22
C ALA A 38 15.47 -1.50 -25.73
N GLY A 39 15.98 -2.70 -25.43
CA GLY A 39 16.30 -3.09 -24.05
C GLY A 39 17.41 -2.26 -23.41
N GLU A 40 18.45 -1.87 -24.17
CA GLU A 40 19.50 -0.97 -23.66
C GLU A 40 18.94 0.43 -23.39
N ILE A 41 18.08 0.92 -24.27
CA ILE A 41 17.39 2.21 -24.09
C ILE A 41 16.50 2.17 -22.84
N LEU A 42 15.72 1.11 -22.63
CA LEU A 42 14.85 0.97 -21.46
C LEU A 42 15.64 0.84 -20.15
N GLN A 43 16.79 0.16 -20.16
CA GLN A 43 17.68 0.13 -19.00
C GLN A 43 18.25 1.52 -18.69
N MET A 44 18.75 2.24 -19.70
CA MET A 44 19.22 3.63 -19.52
C MET A 44 18.09 4.54 -19.04
N PHE A 45 16.88 4.35 -19.57
CA PHE A 45 15.68 5.05 -19.14
C PHE A 45 15.37 4.76 -17.66
N GLY A 46 15.43 3.50 -17.22
CA GLY A 46 15.26 3.13 -15.82
C GLY A 46 16.27 3.82 -14.89
N LYS A 47 17.54 3.94 -15.31
CA LYS A 47 18.55 4.69 -14.53
C LYS A 47 18.20 6.16 -14.41
N MET A 48 17.84 6.79 -15.53
CA MET A 48 17.48 8.21 -15.55
C MET A 48 16.17 8.47 -14.80
N PHE A 49 15.22 7.55 -14.85
CA PHE A 49 13.97 7.60 -14.11
C PHE A 49 14.23 7.60 -12.60
N PHE A 50 15.13 6.74 -12.12
CA PHE A 50 15.50 6.73 -10.70
C PHE A 50 16.13 8.08 -10.26
N VAL A 51 17.04 8.64 -11.07
CA VAL A 51 17.63 9.96 -10.79
C VAL A 51 16.54 11.04 -10.74
N PHE A 52 15.61 11.03 -11.70
CA PHE A 52 14.48 11.95 -11.72
C PHE A 52 13.59 11.81 -10.47
N CYS A 53 13.36 10.59 -9.97
CA CYS A 53 12.62 10.38 -8.73
C CYS A 53 13.33 11.02 -7.53
N GLN A 54 14.66 10.90 -7.44
CA GLN A 54 15.44 11.55 -6.38
C GLN A 54 15.35 13.08 -6.47
N GLU A 55 15.53 13.64 -7.67
CA GLU A 55 15.43 15.08 -7.92
C GLU A 55 14.02 15.64 -7.67
N SER A 56 12.99 14.81 -7.84
CA SER A 56 11.58 15.15 -7.56
C SER A 56 11.24 15.16 -6.07
N GLY A 57 12.20 14.90 -5.19
CA GLY A 57 12.03 14.95 -3.72
C GLY A 57 11.71 13.60 -3.06
N TYR A 58 11.73 12.49 -3.81
CA TYR A 58 11.50 11.15 -3.25
C TYR A 58 12.79 10.46 -2.75
N ASP A 59 13.94 11.14 -2.76
CA ASP A 59 15.24 10.59 -2.36
C ASP A 59 15.21 10.00 -0.94
N THR A 60 14.57 10.68 0.01
CA THR A 60 14.48 10.21 1.40
C THR A 60 13.69 8.92 1.52
N ILE A 61 12.53 8.83 0.87
CA ILE A 61 11.69 7.63 0.92
C ILE A 61 12.40 6.45 0.26
N LEU A 62 13.04 6.68 -0.90
CA LEU A 62 13.78 5.63 -1.61
C LEU A 62 14.97 5.08 -0.80
N ARG A 63 15.66 5.92 -0.01
CA ARG A 63 16.78 5.49 0.85
C ARG A 63 16.36 4.68 2.08
N VAL A 64 15.13 4.86 2.57
CA VAL A 64 14.65 4.26 3.82
C VAL A 64 13.77 3.03 3.57
N LEU A 65 13.55 2.69 2.29
CA LEU A 65 12.58 1.67 1.89
C LEU A 65 13.00 0.23 2.23
N GLY A 66 14.30 -0.02 2.42
CA GLY A 66 14.82 -1.32 2.85
C GLY A 66 16.30 -1.23 3.21
N SER A 67 16.79 -2.13 4.07
CA SER A 67 18.21 -2.19 4.43
C SER A 67 19.07 -2.85 3.33
N ASN A 68 18.46 -3.79 2.59
CA ASN A 68 19.06 -4.52 1.49
C ASN A 68 18.12 -4.53 0.26
N VAL A 69 18.61 -5.05 -0.87
CA VAL A 69 17.86 -5.08 -2.14
C VAL A 69 16.58 -5.93 -2.02
N ARG A 70 16.58 -7.01 -1.23
CA ARG A 70 15.38 -7.84 -1.01
C ARG A 70 14.28 -7.04 -0.31
N GLU A 71 14.59 -6.43 0.83
CA GLU A 71 13.64 -5.61 1.60
C GLU A 71 13.16 -4.42 0.80
N PHE A 72 14.06 -3.80 0.01
CA PHE A 72 13.67 -2.73 -0.90
C PHE A 72 12.60 -3.22 -1.90
N LEU A 73 12.80 -4.39 -2.51
CA LEU A 73 11.84 -4.95 -3.46
C LEU A 73 10.52 -5.37 -2.79
N GLN A 74 10.57 -5.88 -1.57
CA GLN A 74 9.37 -6.29 -0.81
C GLN A 74 8.50 -5.10 -0.39
N ASN A 75 9.09 -3.93 -0.11
CA ASN A 75 8.35 -2.74 0.31
C ASN A 75 7.93 -1.82 -0.85
N LEU A 76 8.27 -2.17 -2.09
CA LEU A 76 8.03 -1.31 -3.25
C LEU A 76 6.52 -1.12 -3.53
N ASP A 77 5.71 -2.14 -3.27
CA ASP A 77 4.26 -2.09 -3.44
C ASP A 77 3.60 -1.11 -2.46
N ALA A 78 4.12 -1.00 -1.23
CA ALA A 78 3.64 -0.03 -0.24
C ALA A 78 3.93 1.41 -0.66
N LEU A 79 5.12 1.65 -1.25
CA LEU A 79 5.45 2.95 -1.85
C LEU A 79 4.53 3.27 -3.02
N HIS A 80 4.22 2.30 -3.88
CA HIS A 80 3.30 2.50 -4.99
C HIS A 80 1.88 2.86 -4.52
N ASP A 81 1.36 2.25 -3.45
CA ASP A 81 0.06 2.66 -2.88
C ASP A 81 0.11 4.11 -2.37
N HIS A 82 1.22 4.53 -1.76
CA HIS A 82 1.42 5.93 -1.38
C HIS A 82 1.45 6.86 -2.59
N LEU A 83 2.23 6.53 -3.62
CA LEU A 83 2.32 7.33 -4.84
C LEU A 83 0.99 7.40 -5.61
N ALA A 84 0.17 6.34 -5.58
CA ALA A 84 -1.15 6.34 -6.19
C ALA A 84 -2.10 7.37 -5.58
N THR A 85 -1.90 7.77 -4.31
CA THR A 85 -2.64 8.89 -3.70
C THR A 85 -2.24 10.25 -4.29
N ILE A 86 -0.98 10.39 -4.70
CA ILE A 86 -0.43 11.62 -5.28
C ILE A 86 -0.75 11.67 -6.78
N TYR A 87 -0.73 10.53 -7.47
CA TYR A 87 -0.95 10.41 -8.92
C TYR A 87 -2.22 9.59 -9.21
N PRO A 88 -3.42 10.22 -9.18
CA PRO A 88 -4.67 9.53 -9.48
C PRO A 88 -4.64 8.87 -10.86
N GLY A 89 -5.01 7.59 -10.93
CA GLY A 89 -5.00 6.81 -12.17
C GLY A 89 -3.67 6.10 -12.47
N MET A 90 -2.66 6.23 -11.59
CA MET A 90 -1.45 5.42 -11.66
C MET A 90 -1.79 3.93 -11.53
N ARG A 91 -1.26 3.13 -12.46
CA ARG A 91 -1.31 1.67 -12.42
C ARG A 91 0.09 1.15 -12.17
N ALA A 92 0.35 0.81 -10.91
CA ALA A 92 1.65 0.36 -10.48
C ALA A 92 1.84 -1.14 -10.76
N PRO A 93 3.05 -1.58 -11.18
CA PRO A 93 3.39 -2.98 -11.16
C PRO A 93 3.54 -3.49 -9.72
N SER A 94 3.36 -4.80 -9.53
CA SER A 94 3.54 -5.46 -8.23
C SER A 94 4.78 -6.35 -8.21
N PHE A 95 5.42 -6.44 -7.05
CA PHE A 95 6.70 -7.12 -6.90
C PHE A 95 6.66 -8.16 -5.78
N ARG A 96 7.13 -9.36 -6.09
CA ARG A 96 7.37 -10.41 -5.09
C ARG A 96 8.79 -10.94 -5.20
N CYS A 97 9.43 -11.19 -4.08
CA CYS A 97 10.79 -11.70 -4.02
C CYS A 97 10.79 -13.07 -3.34
N THR A 98 11.40 -14.07 -3.98
CA THR A 98 11.60 -15.42 -3.45
C THR A 98 13.06 -15.83 -3.55
N ASP A 99 13.44 -16.84 -2.77
CA ASP A 99 14.78 -17.41 -2.79
C ASP A 99 15.03 -18.22 -4.07
N ALA A 100 16.23 -18.07 -4.65
CA ALA A 100 16.66 -18.95 -5.72
C ALA A 100 17.00 -20.36 -5.18
N GLU A 101 16.71 -21.41 -5.95
CA GLU A 101 16.93 -22.82 -5.57
C GLU A 101 18.37 -23.17 -5.13
N LYS A 102 19.36 -22.32 -5.48
CA LYS A 102 20.78 -22.50 -5.14
C LYS A 102 21.24 -21.72 -3.91
N GLY A 103 20.34 -21.05 -3.19
CA GLY A 103 20.65 -20.26 -1.99
C GLY A 103 21.56 -19.04 -2.22
N LYS A 104 21.93 -18.76 -3.48
CA LYS A 104 22.70 -17.59 -3.90
C LYS A 104 21.90 -16.85 -4.96
N GLY A 105 21.22 -15.79 -4.53
CA GLY A 105 20.45 -14.91 -5.40
C GLY A 105 18.95 -14.90 -5.11
N LEU A 106 18.28 -13.94 -5.73
CA LEU A 106 16.86 -13.66 -5.54
C LEU A 106 16.11 -13.89 -6.84
N ILE A 107 14.91 -14.43 -6.77
CA ILE A 107 13.95 -14.45 -7.88
C ILE A 107 12.93 -13.34 -7.64
N LEU A 108 12.99 -12.32 -8.48
CA LEU A 108 12.01 -11.23 -8.51
C LEU A 108 10.89 -11.59 -9.49
N HIS A 109 9.68 -11.74 -8.97
CA HIS A 109 8.45 -11.87 -9.74
C HIS A 109 7.87 -10.47 -9.99
N TYR A 110 7.71 -10.12 -11.26
CA TYR A 110 7.21 -8.82 -11.71
C TYR A 110 5.87 -8.96 -12.43
N TYR A 111 4.83 -8.41 -11.79
CA TYR A 111 3.47 -8.39 -12.30
C TYR A 111 3.16 -7.01 -12.86
N SER A 112 2.68 -6.95 -14.10
CA SER A 112 2.36 -5.68 -14.77
C SER A 112 1.24 -5.86 -15.78
N GLU A 113 0.35 -4.88 -15.86
CA GLU A 113 -0.64 -4.79 -16.95
C GLU A 113 0.03 -4.54 -18.31
N ARG A 114 1.16 -3.82 -18.30
CA ARG A 114 1.88 -3.37 -19.49
C ARG A 114 2.97 -4.37 -19.88
N GLU A 115 2.95 -4.79 -21.14
CA GLU A 115 3.94 -5.71 -21.71
C GLU A 115 5.10 -4.95 -22.38
N GLY A 116 6.31 -5.53 -22.38
CA GLY A 116 7.47 -4.93 -23.07
C GLY A 116 8.21 -3.83 -22.30
N LEU A 117 7.81 -3.52 -21.05
CA LEU A 117 8.46 -2.50 -20.20
C LEU A 117 9.38 -3.09 -19.11
N GLN A 118 9.61 -4.39 -19.14
CA GLN A 118 10.35 -5.13 -18.10
C GLN A 118 11.82 -4.71 -17.94
N ASP A 119 12.47 -4.25 -19.02
CA ASP A 119 13.86 -3.77 -18.97
C ASP A 119 14.02 -2.47 -18.16
N ILE A 120 12.93 -1.72 -17.93
CA ILE A 120 12.93 -0.56 -17.03
C ILE A 120 13.27 -1.02 -15.61
N VAL A 121 12.69 -2.14 -15.17
CA VAL A 121 12.94 -2.71 -13.84
C VAL A 121 14.42 -3.03 -13.69
N ILE A 122 15.05 -3.64 -14.71
CA ILE A 122 16.49 -3.93 -14.69
C ILE A 122 17.31 -2.65 -14.48
N GLY A 123 16.97 -1.58 -15.21
CA GLY A 123 17.65 -0.29 -15.07
C GLY A 123 17.50 0.31 -13.67
N ILE A 124 16.29 0.33 -13.13
CA ILE A 124 16.00 0.88 -11.80
C ILE A 124 16.72 0.07 -10.71
N ILE A 125 16.54 -1.26 -10.68
CA ILE A 125 17.06 -2.09 -9.58
C ILE A 125 18.59 -2.12 -9.59
N LYS A 126 19.24 -2.14 -10.77
CA LYS A 126 20.70 -1.98 -10.86
C LYS A 126 21.18 -0.65 -10.29
N THR A 127 20.48 0.44 -10.59
CA THR A 127 20.83 1.75 -10.06
C THR A 127 20.61 1.84 -8.56
N VAL A 128 19.49 1.32 -8.04
CA VAL A 128 19.20 1.26 -6.60
C VAL A 128 20.29 0.49 -5.86
N ALA A 129 20.63 -0.72 -6.32
CA ALA A 129 21.65 -1.55 -5.70
C ALA A 129 23.01 -0.82 -5.65
N GLN A 130 23.41 -0.19 -6.76
CA GLN A 130 24.69 0.50 -6.84
C GLN A 130 24.72 1.82 -6.04
N GLN A 131 23.67 2.64 -6.11
CA GLN A 131 23.67 4.00 -5.56
C GLN A 131 23.17 4.08 -4.11
N ILE A 132 22.24 3.21 -3.69
CA ILE A 132 21.72 3.19 -2.32
C ILE A 132 22.49 2.19 -1.46
N HIS A 133 22.61 0.94 -1.94
CA HIS A 133 23.18 -0.15 -1.12
C HIS A 133 24.68 -0.35 -1.34
N GLY A 134 25.28 0.29 -2.36
CA GLY A 134 26.69 0.15 -2.66
C GLY A 134 27.10 -1.23 -3.18
N THR A 135 26.14 -1.99 -3.74
CA THR A 135 26.35 -3.36 -4.23
C THR A 135 26.18 -3.43 -5.74
N GLU A 136 27.12 -4.09 -6.43
CA GLU A 136 26.93 -4.44 -7.82
C GLU A 136 26.15 -5.75 -7.97
N ILE A 137 25.01 -5.67 -8.65
CA ILE A 137 24.19 -6.83 -8.99
C ILE A 137 24.24 -7.12 -10.50
N ASP A 138 24.19 -8.41 -10.82
CA ASP A 138 23.79 -8.89 -12.13
C ASP A 138 22.32 -9.32 -12.10
N MET A 139 21.57 -8.94 -13.13
CA MET A 139 20.14 -9.18 -13.18
C MET A 139 19.78 -9.70 -14.58
N LYS A 140 19.18 -10.88 -14.63
CA LYS A 140 18.84 -11.60 -15.87
C LYS A 140 17.38 -12.02 -15.86
N VAL A 141 16.71 -11.93 -17.01
CA VAL A 141 15.38 -12.50 -17.17
C VAL A 141 15.49 -14.01 -17.31
N ILE A 142 14.81 -14.77 -16.47
CA ILE A 142 14.79 -16.25 -16.51
C ILE A 142 13.47 -16.80 -17.05
N GLN A 143 12.36 -16.07 -16.84
CA GLN A 143 11.04 -16.43 -17.34
C GLN A 143 10.34 -15.18 -17.88
N GLN A 144 9.75 -15.30 -19.06
CA GLN A 144 8.90 -14.27 -19.65
C GLN A 144 7.43 -14.59 -19.35
N ARG A 145 6.58 -13.56 -19.38
CA ARG A 145 5.12 -13.76 -19.35
C ARG A 145 4.69 -14.62 -20.54
N ASN A 146 3.98 -15.71 -20.26
CA ASN A 146 3.44 -16.65 -21.25
C ASN A 146 2.11 -17.23 -20.75
N GLU A 147 1.56 -18.24 -21.43
CA GLU A 147 0.29 -18.86 -21.02
C GLU A 147 0.37 -19.60 -19.67
N GLU A 148 1.56 -20.02 -19.24
CA GLU A 148 1.79 -20.77 -18.00
C GLU A 148 2.23 -19.88 -16.82
N CYS A 149 2.81 -18.72 -17.11
CA CYS A 149 3.35 -17.76 -16.15
C CYS A 149 2.79 -16.37 -16.45
N ASP A 150 1.99 -15.85 -15.52
CA ASP A 150 1.36 -14.53 -15.61
C ASP A 150 2.33 -13.36 -15.34
N HIS A 151 3.58 -13.63 -14.99
CA HIS A 151 4.58 -12.64 -14.61
C HIS A 151 5.97 -12.94 -15.18
N THR A 152 6.78 -11.88 -15.31
CA THR A 152 8.20 -12.00 -15.65
C THR A 152 9.00 -12.34 -14.40
N GLN A 153 9.96 -13.26 -14.50
CA GLN A 153 10.89 -13.57 -13.40
C GLN A 153 12.30 -13.11 -13.74
N PHE A 154 12.92 -12.42 -12.80
CA PHE A 154 14.31 -12.00 -12.87
C PHE A 154 15.14 -12.70 -11.81
N LEU A 155 16.27 -13.25 -12.21
CA LEU A 155 17.32 -13.70 -11.29
C LEU A 155 18.24 -12.52 -10.98
N ILE A 156 18.42 -12.23 -9.69
CA ILE A 156 19.33 -11.22 -9.17
C ILE A 156 20.48 -11.93 -8.44
N GLU A 157 21.71 -11.73 -8.92
CA GLU A 157 22.94 -12.28 -8.33
C GLU A 157 23.88 -11.13 -7.96
N GLU A 158 24.34 -11.08 -6.72
CA GLU A 158 25.36 -10.12 -6.29
C GLU A 158 26.74 -10.55 -6.79
N LYS A 159 27.52 -9.65 -7.38
CA LYS A 159 28.81 -9.99 -8.00
C LYS A 159 29.94 -10.23 -7.00
N GLU A 160 29.90 -9.50 -5.89
CA GLU A 160 30.88 -9.54 -4.81
C GLU A 160 30.12 -9.53 -3.49
N SER A 161 29.35 -10.57 -3.21
CA SER A 161 28.96 -10.83 -1.82
C SER A 161 30.28 -11.00 -1.07
N LYS A 162 30.59 -10.11 -0.12
CA LYS A 162 31.71 -10.34 0.79
C LYS A 162 31.51 -11.75 1.35
N GLU A 163 32.42 -12.66 0.99
CA GLU A 163 32.49 -13.94 1.66
C GLU A 163 32.61 -13.62 3.15
N GLU A 164 31.60 -14.00 3.95
CA GLU A 164 31.43 -13.77 5.40
C GLU A 164 30.41 -12.71 5.88
N ASP A 165 29.56 -12.11 5.04
CA ASP A 165 28.25 -11.70 5.56
C ASP A 165 27.35 -12.92 5.44
N PHE A 166 27.33 -13.74 6.49
CA PHE A 166 26.29 -14.72 6.72
C PHE A 166 24.96 -14.07 6.34
N TYR A 167 24.29 -14.57 5.30
CA TYR A 167 22.83 -14.56 5.28
C TYR A 167 22.40 -15.49 6.44
N GLU A 168 22.72 -15.11 7.68
CA GLU A 168 21.83 -15.37 8.78
C GLU A 168 20.59 -14.61 8.38
N ASP A 169 19.64 -15.34 7.78
CA ASP A 169 18.23 -15.08 8.03
C ASP A 169 18.13 -14.47 9.43
N LEU A 170 17.72 -13.21 9.53
CA LEU A 170 17.30 -12.66 10.83
C LEU A 170 16.13 -13.48 11.40
N ASP A 171 15.55 -14.40 10.61
CA ASP A 171 14.62 -15.45 11.00
C ASP A 171 15.29 -16.67 11.67
N ARG A 172 16.63 -16.79 11.69
CA ARG A 172 17.38 -17.80 12.49
C ARG A 172 17.44 -17.42 13.97
N PHE A 173 16.33 -16.98 14.54
CA PHE A 173 16.17 -16.92 16.00
C PHE A 173 16.13 -18.31 16.66
N GLU A 174 16.41 -19.39 15.93
CA GLU A 174 16.25 -20.76 16.40
C GLU A 174 17.43 -21.66 16.00
N GLU A 175 18.47 -21.66 16.83
CA GLU A 175 19.28 -22.88 17.02
C GLU A 175 19.29 -23.36 18.49
N ASN A 176 18.64 -22.65 19.43
CA ASN A 176 18.73 -22.99 20.87
C ASN A 176 17.40 -23.01 21.65
N GLY A 177 16.24 -23.10 20.99
CA GLY A 177 14.94 -23.23 21.64
C GLY A 177 14.12 -24.36 21.04
N THR A 178 13.29 -25.04 21.83
CA THR A 178 12.22 -25.89 21.29
C THR A 178 11.33 -25.03 20.40
N GLN A 179 11.16 -25.43 19.14
CA GLN A 179 10.28 -24.89 18.09
C GLN A 179 8.78 -24.97 18.44
N GLU A 180 8.43 -24.89 19.71
CA GLU A 180 7.07 -24.97 20.19
C GLU A 180 6.46 -23.57 20.22
N SER A 181 5.25 -23.44 19.67
CA SER A 181 4.51 -22.18 19.68
C SER A 181 4.35 -21.65 21.11
N ARG A 182 4.92 -20.47 21.37
CA ARG A 182 4.87 -19.81 22.69
C ARG A 182 3.60 -18.99 22.92
N ILE A 183 2.73 -18.89 21.91
CA ILE A 183 1.49 -18.14 21.99
C ILE A 183 0.30 -19.04 21.63
N SER A 184 -0.62 -19.18 22.57
CA SER A 184 -1.87 -19.89 22.28
C SER A 184 -2.72 -19.10 21.28
N PRO A 185 -3.49 -19.76 20.39
CA PRO A 185 -4.41 -19.07 19.48
C PRO A 185 -5.39 -18.15 20.22
N TYR A 186 -5.82 -18.53 21.43
CA TYR A 186 -6.67 -17.69 22.27
C TYR A 186 -5.99 -16.36 22.65
N THR A 187 -4.72 -16.41 23.07
CA THR A 187 -3.93 -15.21 23.37
C THR A 187 -3.73 -14.37 22.12
N PHE A 188 -3.47 -15.00 20.97
CA PHE A 188 -3.33 -14.32 19.69
C PHE A 188 -4.61 -13.56 19.29
N CYS A 189 -5.79 -14.19 19.39
CA CYS A 189 -7.08 -13.54 19.11
C CYS A 189 -7.37 -12.34 20.01
N LYS A 190 -6.84 -12.35 21.24
CA LYS A 190 -6.94 -11.23 22.17
C LYS A 190 -5.93 -10.12 21.87
N ALA A 191 -4.73 -10.48 21.42
CA ALA A 191 -3.70 -9.53 21.04
C ALA A 191 -4.06 -8.79 19.74
N PHE A 192 -4.64 -9.49 18.77
CA PHE A 192 -5.04 -8.95 17.46
C PHE A 192 -6.55 -9.10 17.25
N PRO A 193 -7.37 -8.15 17.73
CA PRO A 193 -8.83 -8.25 17.63
C PRO A 193 -9.36 -8.20 16.19
N PHE A 194 -8.56 -7.67 15.27
CA PHE A 194 -8.84 -7.57 13.84
C PHE A 194 -7.87 -8.45 13.04
N HIS A 195 -8.17 -9.74 12.97
CA HIS A 195 -7.46 -10.65 12.07
C HIS A 195 -8.43 -11.69 11.49
N ILE A 196 -8.08 -12.24 10.33
CA ILE A 196 -8.83 -13.32 9.68
C ILE A 196 -7.83 -14.35 9.18
N ILE A 197 -8.08 -15.63 9.42
CA ILE A 197 -7.34 -16.73 8.79
C ILE A 197 -8.32 -17.49 7.90
N PHE A 198 -7.92 -17.78 6.66
CA PHE A 198 -8.71 -18.56 5.72
C PHE A 198 -7.84 -19.51 4.90
N ASP A 199 -8.43 -20.60 4.44
CA ASP A 199 -7.77 -21.66 3.68
C ASP A 199 -7.76 -21.40 2.16
N ARG A 200 -7.30 -22.40 1.40
CA ARG A 200 -7.26 -22.42 -0.08
C ARG A 200 -8.61 -22.15 -0.73
N ASP A 201 -9.71 -22.57 -0.11
CA ASP A 201 -11.08 -22.41 -0.62
C ASP A 201 -11.71 -21.08 -0.17
N LEU A 202 -10.91 -20.19 0.43
CA LEU A 202 -11.34 -18.92 1.00
C LEU A 202 -12.39 -19.11 2.12
N VAL A 203 -12.35 -20.24 2.82
CA VAL A 203 -13.19 -20.50 4.00
C VAL A 203 -12.46 -19.99 5.22
N VAL A 204 -13.13 -19.14 6.00
CA VAL A 204 -12.56 -18.55 7.21
C VAL A 204 -12.41 -19.64 8.27
N THR A 205 -11.21 -19.88 8.75
CA THR A 205 -10.88 -20.90 9.77
C THR A 205 -10.70 -20.29 11.16
N GLN A 206 -10.32 -19.02 11.25
CA GLN A 206 -10.19 -18.27 12.50
C GLN A 206 -10.48 -16.78 12.27
N CYS A 207 -11.00 -16.10 13.30
CA CYS A 207 -11.16 -14.65 13.26
C CYS A 207 -10.94 -14.00 14.64
N GLY A 208 -10.57 -12.72 14.62
CA GLY A 208 -10.38 -11.92 15.82
C GLY A 208 -11.68 -11.59 16.56
N ASN A 209 -11.55 -11.32 17.85
CA ASN A 209 -12.70 -11.12 18.75
C ASN A 209 -13.60 -9.94 18.34
N ALA A 210 -13.00 -8.84 17.87
CA ALA A 210 -13.77 -7.65 17.47
C ALA A 210 -14.52 -7.90 16.16
N ILE A 211 -13.86 -8.54 15.18
CA ILE A 211 -14.50 -8.92 13.91
C ILE A 211 -15.66 -9.88 14.18
N TYR A 212 -15.45 -10.93 14.98
CA TYR A 212 -16.48 -11.91 15.29
C TYR A 212 -17.70 -11.27 15.98
N ARG A 213 -17.47 -10.31 16.88
CA ARG A 213 -18.55 -9.60 17.58
C ARG A 213 -19.36 -8.69 16.65
N VAL A 214 -18.70 -7.96 15.75
CA VAL A 214 -19.37 -7.01 14.84
C VAL A 214 -19.97 -7.70 13.61
N LEU A 215 -19.39 -8.82 13.18
CA LEU A 215 -19.81 -9.60 12.03
C LEU A 215 -20.04 -11.06 12.46
N PRO A 216 -21.13 -11.37 13.19
CA PRO A 216 -21.41 -12.71 13.70
C PRO A 216 -21.64 -13.74 12.58
N GLN A 217 -21.93 -13.28 11.36
CA GLN A 217 -22.05 -14.12 10.17
C GLN A 217 -20.73 -14.76 9.75
N LEU A 218 -19.59 -14.18 10.16
CA LEU A 218 -18.26 -14.71 9.91
C LEU A 218 -17.97 -15.87 10.89
N GLN A 219 -18.76 -16.94 10.80
CA GLN A 219 -18.58 -18.12 11.64
C GLN A 219 -17.38 -18.95 11.14
N PRO A 220 -16.30 -19.07 11.92
CA PRO A 220 -15.14 -19.86 11.50
C PRO A 220 -15.51 -21.33 11.26
N GLY A 221 -15.00 -21.89 10.17
CA GLY A 221 -15.24 -23.26 9.69
C GLY A 221 -16.39 -23.40 8.68
N ASN A 222 -17.35 -22.47 8.66
CA ASN A 222 -18.57 -22.62 7.86
C ASN A 222 -18.86 -21.43 6.92
N CYS A 223 -18.03 -20.40 6.94
CA CYS A 223 -18.27 -19.15 6.22
C CYS A 223 -17.19 -18.91 5.15
N SER A 224 -17.62 -18.65 3.92
CA SER A 224 -16.72 -18.15 2.88
C SER A 224 -16.41 -16.67 3.11
N LEU A 225 -15.15 -16.28 2.97
CA LEU A 225 -14.69 -14.90 3.06
C LEU A 225 -15.49 -13.96 2.13
N LEU A 226 -15.74 -14.41 0.90
CA LEU A 226 -16.42 -13.65 -0.15
C LEU A 226 -17.91 -13.44 0.12
N SER A 227 -18.50 -14.22 1.04
CA SER A 227 -19.89 -14.01 1.43
C SER A 227 -20.05 -12.74 2.26
N VAL A 228 -19.05 -12.41 3.09
CA VAL A 228 -19.05 -11.27 4.03
C VAL A 228 -18.29 -10.07 3.49
N PHE A 229 -17.16 -10.30 2.83
CA PHE A 229 -16.25 -9.25 2.37
C PHE A 229 -16.15 -9.17 0.85
N SER A 230 -15.91 -7.97 0.36
CA SER A 230 -15.47 -7.67 -1.01
C SER A 230 -14.09 -7.04 -0.98
N LEU A 231 -13.22 -7.44 -1.89
CA LEU A 231 -11.90 -6.85 -2.07
C LEU A 231 -12.04 -5.46 -2.72
N VAL A 232 -11.46 -4.44 -2.08
CA VAL A 232 -11.39 -3.08 -2.63
C VAL A 232 -10.05 -2.83 -3.27
N ARG A 233 -8.96 -3.30 -2.63
CA ARG A 233 -7.59 -3.19 -3.13
C ARG A 233 -6.79 -4.43 -2.76
N PRO A 234 -5.91 -4.94 -3.64
CA PRO A 234 -5.73 -4.51 -5.04
C PRO A 234 -6.91 -4.91 -5.94
N HIS A 235 -7.04 -4.31 -7.13
CA HIS A 235 -8.10 -4.63 -8.10
C HIS A 235 -7.77 -5.91 -8.86
N ILE A 236 -7.86 -7.03 -8.16
CA ILE A 236 -7.62 -8.38 -8.70
C ILE A 236 -8.84 -9.25 -8.47
N ASP A 237 -8.97 -10.30 -9.27
CA ASP A 237 -9.92 -11.37 -8.99
C ASP A 237 -9.47 -12.12 -7.73
N ILE A 238 -10.29 -12.02 -6.70
CA ILE A 238 -9.98 -12.58 -5.39
C ILE A 238 -9.99 -14.12 -5.45
N SER A 239 -8.80 -14.68 -5.42
CA SER A 239 -8.50 -16.10 -5.35
C SER A 239 -7.27 -16.30 -4.48
N PHE A 240 -7.08 -17.51 -3.94
CA PHE A 240 -5.91 -17.78 -3.11
C PHE A 240 -4.60 -17.51 -3.87
N HIS A 241 -4.52 -17.93 -5.13
CA HIS A 241 -3.38 -17.64 -6.00
C HIS A 241 -3.22 -16.14 -6.26
N GLY A 242 -4.30 -15.43 -6.57
CA GLY A 242 -4.26 -13.98 -6.81
C GLY A 242 -3.74 -13.19 -5.61
N ILE A 243 -4.17 -13.56 -4.39
CA ILE A 243 -3.68 -12.94 -3.15
C ILE A 243 -2.18 -13.22 -2.97
N LEU A 244 -1.73 -14.46 -3.19
CA LEU A 244 -0.33 -14.85 -3.05
C LEU A 244 0.58 -14.19 -4.10
N SER A 245 0.06 -13.90 -5.31
CA SER A 245 0.77 -13.13 -6.34
C SER A 245 1.00 -11.67 -5.91
N HIS A 246 0.11 -11.11 -5.10
CA HIS A 246 0.16 -9.70 -4.66
C HIS A 246 0.41 -9.57 -3.16
N ILE A 247 1.12 -10.53 -2.55
CA ILE A 247 1.25 -10.65 -1.08
C ILE A 247 1.88 -9.41 -0.40
N ASN A 248 2.74 -8.70 -1.12
CA ASN A 248 3.41 -7.50 -0.63
C ASN A 248 2.54 -6.23 -0.74
N THR A 249 1.41 -6.30 -1.43
CA THR A 249 0.47 -5.18 -1.53
C THR A 249 -0.34 -5.01 -0.27
N VAL A 250 -0.83 -3.79 -0.03
CA VAL A 250 -1.75 -3.53 1.07
C VAL A 250 -3.17 -3.91 0.65
N PHE A 251 -3.75 -4.86 1.39
CA PHE A 251 -5.11 -5.33 1.14
C PHE A 251 -6.12 -4.47 1.87
N VAL A 252 -7.22 -4.15 1.19
CA VAL A 252 -8.39 -3.51 1.80
C VAL A 252 -9.63 -4.35 1.52
N LEU A 253 -10.20 -4.91 2.58
CA LEU A 253 -11.49 -5.60 2.54
C LEU A 253 -12.59 -4.65 3.02
N ARG A 254 -13.73 -4.64 2.33
CA ARG A 254 -14.96 -3.95 2.73
C ARG A 254 -16.02 -4.98 3.06
N SER A 255 -16.66 -4.89 4.22
CA SER A 255 -17.83 -5.71 4.53
C SER A 255 -18.98 -5.34 3.60
N LYS A 256 -19.78 -6.31 3.17
CA LYS A 256 -21.01 -6.02 2.42
C LYS A 256 -22.02 -5.26 3.27
N GLU A 257 -22.93 -4.58 2.58
CA GLU A 257 -23.98 -3.78 3.19
C GLU A 257 -24.98 -4.63 3.96
N GLY A 258 -25.47 -4.12 5.09
CA GLY A 258 -26.47 -4.78 5.92
C GLY A 258 -25.94 -5.90 6.84
N LEU A 259 -24.62 -6.05 6.95
CA LEU A 259 -24.00 -7.07 7.81
C LEU A 259 -23.64 -6.57 9.22
N LEU A 260 -23.59 -5.26 9.42
CA LEU A 260 -23.28 -4.66 10.72
C LEU A 260 -24.57 -4.43 11.52
N ASP A 261 -24.55 -4.84 12.79
CA ASP A 261 -25.63 -4.60 13.75
C ASP A 261 -25.55 -3.17 14.31
N VAL A 262 -25.82 -2.16 13.47
CA VAL A 262 -25.89 -0.76 13.91
C VAL A 262 -27.22 -0.15 13.50
N GLU A 263 -27.85 0.57 14.44
CA GLU A 263 -29.07 1.34 14.17
C GLU A 263 -28.80 2.30 12.99
N LYS A 264 -29.64 2.21 11.95
CA LYS A 264 -29.60 3.14 10.81
C LYS A 264 -29.95 4.53 11.31
N LEU A 265 -28.94 5.31 11.70
CA LEU A 265 -29.09 6.75 11.84
C LEU A 265 -29.42 7.29 10.45
N GLU A 266 -30.56 7.97 10.34
CA GLU A 266 -31.03 8.63 9.13
C GLU A 266 -30.00 9.67 8.69
N CYS A 267 -29.08 9.29 7.79
CA CYS A 267 -28.20 10.24 7.11
C CYS A 267 -28.87 10.65 5.79
N GLU A 268 -29.02 11.95 5.58
CA GLU A 268 -29.70 12.58 4.44
C GLU A 268 -28.93 12.48 3.11
N ASP A 269 -27.76 11.82 3.09
CA ASP A 269 -26.85 11.80 1.94
C ASP A 269 -26.52 10.35 1.54
N GLU A 270 -27.09 9.91 0.41
CA GLU A 270 -27.06 8.51 -0.07
C GLU A 270 -25.63 8.00 -0.36
N LEU A 271 -24.71 8.88 -0.76
CA LEU A 271 -23.32 8.50 -1.05
C LEU A 271 -22.50 8.25 0.22
N THR A 272 -22.66 9.11 1.23
CA THR A 272 -21.90 9.01 2.49
C THR A 272 -22.52 7.99 3.44
N GLY A 273 -23.85 7.86 3.50
CA GLY A 273 -24.54 6.85 4.32
C GLY A 273 -24.15 5.40 4.00
N THR A 274 -23.87 5.13 2.72
CA THR A 274 -23.49 3.78 2.24
C THR A 274 -22.06 3.39 2.64
N GLU A 275 -21.13 4.35 2.70
CA GLU A 275 -19.77 4.12 3.22
C GLU A 275 -19.71 4.03 4.75
N ILE A 276 -20.61 4.75 5.45
CA ILE A 276 -20.64 4.80 6.92
C ILE A 276 -21.06 3.46 7.52
N SER A 277 -21.96 2.72 6.84
CA SER A 277 -22.49 1.43 7.30
C SER A 277 -21.62 0.22 6.98
N CYS A 278 -20.43 0.43 6.38
CA CYS A 278 -19.52 -0.65 6.01
C CYS A 278 -18.23 -0.60 6.82
N LEU A 279 -17.75 -1.76 7.25
CA LEU A 279 -16.45 -1.91 7.87
C LEU A 279 -15.38 -2.07 6.79
N ARG A 280 -14.41 -1.16 6.77
CA ARG A 280 -13.20 -1.27 5.94
C ARG A 280 -12.04 -1.72 6.80
N LEU A 281 -11.43 -2.84 6.44
CA LEU A 281 -10.26 -3.41 7.08
C LEU A 281 -9.07 -3.25 6.14
N LYS A 282 -8.04 -2.51 6.58
CA LYS A 282 -6.80 -2.31 5.84
C LYS A 282 -5.69 -3.10 6.53
N GLY A 283 -4.92 -3.86 5.78
CA GLY A 283 -3.93 -4.76 6.36
C GLY A 283 -3.04 -5.46 5.37
N GLN A 284 -2.25 -6.40 5.89
CA GLN A 284 -1.34 -7.25 5.14
C GLN A 284 -1.85 -8.70 5.16
N MET A 285 -1.66 -9.38 4.03
CA MET A 285 -1.87 -10.83 3.91
C MET A 285 -0.52 -11.53 4.10
N ILE A 286 -0.48 -12.57 4.93
CA ILE A 286 0.71 -13.35 5.23
C ILE A 286 0.38 -14.82 4.99
N TYR A 287 1.18 -15.50 4.19
CA TYR A 287 1.00 -16.92 3.92
C TYR A 287 1.63 -17.77 5.03
N LEU A 288 0.85 -18.69 5.59
CA LEU A 288 1.26 -19.62 6.64
C LEU A 288 1.45 -21.01 6.02
N PRO A 289 2.69 -21.43 5.70
CA PRO A 289 2.93 -22.68 4.98
C PRO A 289 2.54 -23.93 5.78
N GLU A 290 2.67 -23.89 7.11
CA GLU A 290 2.35 -25.03 8.00
C GLU A 290 0.86 -25.40 7.98
N ALA A 291 -0.01 -24.39 7.85
CA ALA A 291 -1.46 -24.55 7.86
C ALA A 291 -2.08 -24.40 6.46
N ASP A 292 -1.26 -24.21 5.42
CA ASP A 292 -1.67 -23.87 4.05
C ASP A 292 -2.80 -22.82 4.00
N SER A 293 -2.63 -21.76 4.79
CA SER A 293 -3.65 -20.73 5.02
C SER A 293 -3.05 -19.34 4.85
N ILE A 294 -3.91 -18.34 4.67
CA ILE A 294 -3.52 -16.93 4.65
C ILE A 294 -4.06 -16.25 5.90
N LEU A 295 -3.16 -15.61 6.65
CA LEU A 295 -3.47 -14.71 7.74
C LEU A 295 -3.56 -13.29 7.22
N PHE A 296 -4.74 -12.67 7.38
CA PHE A 296 -4.94 -11.25 7.19
C PHE A 296 -4.83 -10.53 8.54
N LEU A 297 -3.73 -9.82 8.75
CA LEU A 297 -3.59 -8.89 9.88
C LEU A 297 -3.99 -7.50 9.44
N CYS A 298 -4.94 -6.89 10.13
CA CYS A 298 -5.57 -5.65 9.67
C CYS A 298 -6.00 -4.75 10.81
N SER A 299 -6.29 -3.50 10.47
CA SER A 299 -6.89 -2.52 11.37
C SER A 299 -8.08 -1.85 10.68
N PRO A 300 -9.12 -1.45 11.43
CA PRO A 300 -10.26 -0.76 10.87
C PRO A 300 -9.86 0.63 10.38
N SER A 301 -10.34 1.04 9.20
CA SER A 301 -10.12 2.39 8.67
C SER A 301 -11.12 3.37 9.30
N VAL A 302 -10.78 3.91 10.47
CA VAL A 302 -11.59 4.86 11.25
C VAL A 302 -10.81 6.16 11.48
N MET A 303 -11.46 7.31 11.37
CA MET A 303 -10.80 8.62 11.48
C MET A 303 -11.08 9.32 12.81
N ASN A 304 -12.21 9.01 13.45
CA ASN A 304 -12.67 9.68 14.66
C ASN A 304 -13.49 8.72 15.55
N LEU A 305 -13.89 9.20 16.74
CA LEU A 305 -14.68 8.40 17.70
C LEU A 305 -16.11 8.15 17.22
N ASP A 306 -16.66 9.04 16.38
CA ASP A 306 -18.01 8.88 15.82
C ASP A 306 -18.06 7.71 14.83
N ASP A 307 -17.01 7.51 14.03
CA ASP A 307 -16.87 6.39 13.08
C ASP A 307 -16.85 5.03 13.80
N LEU A 308 -16.19 4.96 14.97
CA LEU A 308 -16.19 3.75 15.79
C LEU A 308 -17.61 3.42 16.26
N THR A 309 -18.31 4.42 16.79
CA THR A 309 -19.67 4.28 17.27
C THR A 309 -20.62 3.85 16.14
N ARG A 310 -20.51 4.48 14.97
CA ARG A 310 -21.30 4.16 13.77
C ARG A 310 -21.06 2.77 13.20
N ARG A 311 -19.96 2.11 13.58
CA ARG A 311 -19.59 0.75 13.13
C ARG A 311 -19.70 -0.29 14.22
N GLY A 312 -20.25 0.06 15.39
CA GLY A 312 -20.38 -0.86 16.54
C GLY A 312 -19.03 -1.29 17.13
N LEU A 313 -17.99 -0.49 16.91
CA LEU A 313 -16.65 -0.71 17.42
C LEU A 313 -16.40 0.15 18.66
N TYR A 314 -15.52 -0.34 19.54
CA TYR A 314 -15.10 0.38 20.72
C TYR A 314 -13.62 0.69 20.65
N LEU A 315 -13.20 1.75 21.33
CA LEU A 315 -11.78 2.07 21.49
C LEU A 315 -11.02 0.96 22.23
N SER A 316 -11.70 0.13 23.03
CA SER A 316 -11.10 -1.05 23.68
C SER A 316 -10.74 -2.17 22.71
N ASP A 317 -11.32 -2.19 21.51
CA ASP A 317 -11.04 -3.19 20.49
C ASP A 317 -9.77 -2.89 19.70
N ILE A 318 -9.30 -1.64 19.73
CA ILE A 318 -8.04 -1.25 19.11
C ILE A 318 -6.93 -1.40 20.16
N PRO A 319 -6.03 -2.38 20.00
CA PRO A 319 -5.00 -2.65 20.99
C PRO A 319 -3.99 -1.49 21.09
N LEU A 320 -3.30 -1.38 22.22
CA LEU A 320 -2.39 -0.25 22.51
C LEU A 320 -1.18 -0.17 21.58
N HIS A 321 -0.78 -1.28 20.96
CA HIS A 321 0.34 -1.31 20.02
C HIS A 321 -0.07 -0.94 18.59
N ASP A 322 -1.37 -0.82 18.32
CA ASP A 322 -1.89 -0.46 17.01
C ASP A 322 -1.94 1.08 16.89
N ALA A 323 -1.19 1.62 15.94
CA ALA A 323 -1.09 3.05 15.69
C ALA A 323 -2.44 3.70 15.34
N THR A 324 -3.43 2.93 14.85
CA THR A 324 -4.78 3.45 14.60
C THR A 324 -5.44 4.00 15.86
N ARG A 325 -5.08 3.49 17.04
CA ARG A 325 -5.59 4.01 18.32
C ARG A 325 -5.16 5.46 18.53
N ASP A 326 -3.88 5.74 18.33
CA ASP A 326 -3.31 7.08 18.48
C ASP A 326 -3.85 8.02 17.40
N LEU A 327 -3.99 7.53 16.16
CA LEU A 327 -4.56 8.29 15.06
C LEU A 327 -6.01 8.73 15.32
N VAL A 328 -6.84 7.86 15.89
CA VAL A 328 -8.23 8.21 16.25
C VAL A 328 -8.26 9.29 17.34
N LEU A 329 -7.40 9.18 18.36
CA LEU A 329 -7.32 10.16 19.45
C LEU A 329 -6.77 11.51 18.97
N LEU A 330 -5.74 11.50 18.13
CA LEU A 330 -5.20 12.69 17.48
C LEU A 330 -6.23 13.35 16.56
N GLY A 331 -7.00 12.54 15.82
CA GLY A 331 -8.09 13.04 14.98
C GLY A 331 -9.14 13.83 15.77
N GLU A 332 -9.49 13.37 16.97
CA GLU A 332 -10.40 14.11 17.86
C GLU A 332 -9.75 15.40 18.37
N GLN A 333 -8.48 15.35 18.79
CA GLN A 333 -7.74 16.54 19.24
C GLN A 333 -7.66 17.62 18.16
N PHE A 334 -7.27 17.25 16.94
CA PHE A 334 -7.22 18.19 15.81
C PHE A 334 -8.61 18.74 15.46
N ARG A 335 -9.66 17.94 15.59
CA ARG A 335 -11.05 18.39 15.36
C ARG A 335 -11.48 19.42 16.40
N GLU A 336 -11.15 19.20 17.67
CA GLU A 336 -11.43 20.16 18.74
C GLU A 336 -10.63 21.45 18.57
N GLU A 337 -9.34 21.36 18.26
CA GLU A 337 -8.49 22.52 18.01
C GLU A 337 -9.00 23.36 16.83
N TYR A 338 -9.43 22.69 15.75
CA TYR A 338 -10.04 23.35 14.61
C TYR A 338 -11.35 24.06 14.95
N LYS A 339 -12.24 23.42 15.73
CA LYS A 339 -13.48 24.06 16.22
C LYS A 339 -13.18 25.30 17.08
N LEU A 340 -12.20 25.20 17.97
CA LEU A 340 -11.79 26.33 18.82
C LEU A 340 -11.24 27.48 18.00
N THR A 341 -10.44 27.19 16.98
CA THR A 341 -9.87 28.20 16.08
C THR A 341 -10.97 28.92 15.31
N GLN A 342 -11.95 28.19 14.76
CA GLN A 342 -13.12 28.81 14.12
C GLN A 342 -13.94 29.69 15.07
N GLU A 343 -14.15 29.24 16.31
CA GLU A 343 -14.88 30.04 17.30
C GLU A 343 -14.12 31.33 17.66
N LEU A 344 -12.79 31.24 17.80
CA LEU A 344 -11.93 32.40 18.02
C LEU A 344 -11.97 33.38 16.83
N GLU A 345 -11.98 32.90 15.59
CA GLU A 345 -12.14 33.74 14.40
C GLU A 345 -13.47 34.51 14.44
N ILE A 346 -14.59 33.80 14.69
CA ILE A 346 -15.93 34.42 14.78
C ILE A 346 -16.00 35.46 15.91
N LEU A 347 -15.43 35.15 17.08
CA LEU A 347 -15.39 36.08 18.22
C LEU A 347 -14.52 37.29 17.91
N THR A 348 -13.40 37.10 17.22
CA THR A 348 -12.51 38.19 16.79
C THR A 348 -13.21 39.13 15.81
N ASP A 349 -13.95 38.58 14.84
CA ASP A 349 -14.73 39.38 13.90
C ASP A 349 -15.82 40.20 14.60
N ARG A 350 -16.54 39.59 15.55
CA ARG A 350 -17.55 40.31 16.37
C ARG A 350 -16.92 41.39 17.24
N LEU A 351 -15.76 41.13 17.83
CA LEU A 351 -15.04 42.11 18.63
C LEU A 351 -14.62 43.30 17.77
N GLN A 352 -14.09 43.07 16.56
CA GLN A 352 -13.73 44.14 15.63
C GLN A 352 -14.94 45.01 15.26
N LEU A 353 -16.11 44.40 14.99
CA LEU A 353 -17.36 45.12 14.74
C LEU A 353 -17.78 45.98 15.94
N THR A 354 -17.70 45.42 17.16
CA THR A 354 -18.08 46.11 18.39
C THR A 354 -17.13 47.27 18.70
N LEU A 355 -15.83 47.09 18.47
CA LEU A 355 -14.82 48.15 18.64
C LEU A 355 -15.07 49.32 17.66
N ARG A 356 -15.40 49.02 16.39
CA ARG A 356 -15.77 50.07 15.42
C ARG A 356 -17.01 50.85 15.87
N ALA A 357 -18.05 50.16 16.32
CA ALA A 357 -19.26 50.80 16.82
C ALA A 357 -18.99 51.68 18.05
N LEU A 358 -18.13 51.23 18.97
CA LEU A 358 -17.72 52.01 20.13
C LEU A 358 -16.92 53.28 19.74
N GLU A 359 -16.02 53.17 18.76
CA GLU A 359 -15.26 54.29 18.21
C GLU A 359 -16.19 55.36 17.61
N ASP A 360 -17.22 54.91 16.88
CA ASP A 360 -18.22 55.79 16.27
C ASP A 360 -19.08 56.50 17.33
N GLU A 361 -19.49 55.81 18.39
CA GLU A 361 -20.23 56.42 19.51
C GLU A 361 -19.36 57.39 20.31
N LYS A 362 -18.07 57.09 20.53
CA LYS A 362 -17.14 58.05 21.14
C LYS A 362 -17.03 59.34 20.33
N LYS A 363 -16.89 59.24 19.00
CA LYS A 363 -16.88 60.42 18.12
C LYS A 363 -18.15 61.26 18.22
N LYS A 364 -19.32 60.63 18.38
CA LYS A 364 -20.59 61.35 18.59
C LYS A 364 -20.70 62.02 19.95
N THR A 365 -20.01 61.50 20.96
CA THR A 365 -20.07 62.03 22.33
C THR A 365 -19.08 63.19 22.55
N ASP A 366 -18.00 63.24 21.76
CA ASP A 366 -17.00 64.32 21.77
C ASP A 366 -17.39 65.58 20.95
N THR A 367 -18.53 65.53 20.25
CA THR A 367 -19.19 66.68 19.57
C THR A 367 -20.38 67.17 20.35
#